data_AF-A0AAJ1WU09-F1
#
_entry.id   AF-A0AAJ1WU09-F1
#
_cell.length_a   1.000
_cell.length_b   1.000
_cell.length_c   1.000
_cell.angle_alpha   90.00
_cell.angle_beta   90.00
_cell.angle_gamma   90.00
#
_symmetry.space_group_name_H-M   'P 1'
#
loop_
_entity.id
_entity.type
_entity.pdbx_description
1 polymer ?
#
loop_
_entity_poly.entity_id
_entity_poly.type
_entity_poly.pdbx_seq_one_letter_code
_entity_poly.pdbx_strand_id
1 'polypeptide(L)'
;MIEVIPNWHPVAVHFTVALLITASVLFAAGTLFRKAASGGALTAAARWNLAIGAAVTVATLATGWSAYNTVAHDAASHANMTVHLRWAIATALVFLAAAGVAWLERRKVAGAGVVLLALLAGGSGALVVTGWLGGENVYRYGLGVMALPRSGDHVHPASGGHPHEHGHDHETADAPNTPDAAAGKVETRPAPDAPSAPHEHAH
;
A
#
# COMPACT_ATOMS: atom_id res chain seq x y z
N MET A 1 6.73 11.38 -23.92
CA MET A 1 6.72 11.59 -22.45
C MET A 1 7.78 10.70 -21.83
N ILE A 2 8.35 11.03 -20.66
CA ILE A 2 9.38 10.17 -20.04
C ILE A 2 8.69 8.92 -19.48
N GLU A 3 8.71 7.82 -20.23
CA GLU A 3 7.99 6.56 -19.94
C GLU A 3 8.48 5.79 -18.71
N VAL A 4 9.56 6.25 -18.07
CA VAL A 4 10.18 5.60 -16.89
C VAL A 4 9.31 5.73 -15.64
N ILE A 5 8.44 6.74 -15.54
CA ILE A 5 7.63 7.00 -14.34
C ILE A 5 6.13 6.92 -14.70
N PRO A 6 5.44 5.81 -14.39
CA PRO A 6 4.01 5.68 -14.67
C PRO A 6 3.12 6.51 -13.73
N ASN A 7 3.63 7.00 -12.59
CA ASN A 7 2.88 7.86 -11.68
C ASN A 7 3.78 8.86 -10.92
N TRP A 8 3.30 10.10 -10.75
CA TRP A 8 4.03 11.12 -9.98
C TRP A 8 3.90 10.95 -8.46
N HIS A 9 2.98 10.11 -8.00
CA HIS A 9 2.65 9.96 -6.59
C HIS A 9 3.83 9.50 -5.72
N PRO A 10 4.60 8.45 -6.06
CA PRO A 10 5.74 8.02 -5.25
C PRO A 10 6.79 9.13 -5.07
N VAL A 11 7.04 9.94 -6.11
CA VAL A 11 7.96 11.09 -6.01
C VAL A 11 7.48 12.08 -4.94
N ALA A 12 6.21 12.47 -4.99
CA ALA A 12 5.61 13.37 -4.01
C ALA A 12 5.61 12.79 -2.58
N VAL A 13 5.34 11.48 -2.44
CA VAL A 13 5.37 10.77 -1.15
C VAL A 13 6.75 10.85 -0.49
N HIS A 14 7.85 10.67 -1.22
CA HIS A 14 9.20 10.73 -0.63
C HIS A 14 9.49 12.11 0.01
N PHE A 15 9.11 13.21 -0.66
CA PHE A 15 9.25 14.55 -0.09
C PHE A 15 8.35 14.75 1.13
N THR A 16 7.09 14.30 1.08
CA THR A 16 6.19 14.34 2.24
C THR A 16 6.76 13.58 3.44
N VAL A 17 7.23 12.34 3.24
CA VAL A 17 7.81 11.52 4.31
C VAL A 17 9.05 12.20 4.90
N ALA A 18 10.00 12.61 4.05
CA ALA A 18 11.23 13.26 4.50
C ALA A 18 10.96 14.55 5.29
N LEU A 19 10.07 15.43 4.78
CA LEU A 19 9.73 16.69 5.42
C LEU A 19 9.00 16.47 6.75
N LEU A 20 7.97 15.63 6.80
CA LEU A 20 7.17 15.45 8.01
C LEU A 20 7.96 14.75 9.13
N ILE A 21 8.75 13.72 8.82
CA ILE A 21 9.64 13.07 9.81
C ILE A 21 10.72 14.04 10.29
N THR A 22 11.36 14.79 9.39
CA THR A 22 12.38 15.78 9.78
C THR A 22 11.78 16.89 10.66
N ALA A 23 10.54 17.31 10.39
CA ALA A 23 9.84 18.27 11.25
C ALA A 23 9.60 17.71 12.66
N SER A 24 9.12 16.47 12.79
CA SER A 24 8.96 15.78 14.08
C SER A 24 10.28 15.72 14.87
N VAL A 25 11.38 15.34 14.21
CA VAL A 25 12.72 15.27 14.83
C VAL A 25 13.23 16.64 15.25
N LEU A 26 13.08 17.68 14.41
CA LEU A 26 13.50 19.05 14.74
C LEU A 26 12.68 19.65 15.90
N PHE A 27 11.38 19.35 16.01
CA PHE A 27 10.57 19.76 17.17
C PHE A 27 10.97 19.03 18.46
N ALA A 28 11.26 17.73 18.38
CA ALA A 28 11.78 16.98 19.52
C ALA A 28 13.14 17.53 19.97
N ALA A 29 14.08 17.75 19.04
CA ALA A 29 15.39 18.33 19.30
C ALA A 29 15.29 19.77 19.86
N GLY A 30 14.46 20.64 19.27
CA GLY A 30 14.20 21.98 19.77
C GLY A 30 13.57 22.02 21.17
N THR A 31 12.86 20.96 21.55
CA THR A 31 12.32 20.77 22.91
C THR A 31 13.39 20.27 23.88
N LEU A 32 14.18 19.27 23.49
CA LEU A 32 15.29 18.74 24.31
C LEU A 32 16.33 19.81 24.60
N PHE A 33 16.73 20.56 23.57
CA PHE A 33 17.72 21.63 23.64
C PHE A 33 17.12 23.02 23.92
N ARG A 34 15.88 23.10 24.46
CA ARG A 34 15.16 24.37 24.72
C ARG A 34 15.89 25.40 25.60
N LYS A 35 16.90 24.98 26.37
CA LYS A 35 17.74 25.83 27.22
C LYS A 35 19.06 26.24 26.55
N ALA A 36 19.45 25.58 25.45
CA ALA A 36 20.66 25.88 24.70
C ALA A 36 20.38 26.94 23.62
N ALA A 37 21.42 27.64 23.16
CA ALA A 37 21.31 28.65 22.12
C ALA A 37 20.70 28.10 20.80
N SER A 38 20.93 26.82 20.50
CA SER A 38 20.37 26.14 19.32
C SER A 38 18.88 25.83 19.40
N GLY A 39 18.28 25.77 20.59
CA GLY A 39 16.88 25.33 20.77
C GLY A 39 15.87 26.20 20.00
N GLY A 40 16.08 27.51 19.97
CA GLY A 40 15.24 28.44 19.20
C GLY A 40 15.38 28.24 17.69
N ALA A 41 16.61 28.11 17.19
CA ALA A 41 16.89 27.88 15.77
C ALA A 41 16.30 26.54 15.28
N LEU A 42 16.48 25.46 16.05
CA LEU A 42 15.88 24.15 15.76
C LEU A 42 14.34 24.23 15.68
N THR A 43 13.71 24.95 16.60
CA THR A 43 12.24 25.09 16.64
C THR A 43 11.73 25.98 15.50
N ALA A 44 12.49 26.99 15.09
CA ALA A 44 12.18 27.81 13.91
C ALA A 44 12.27 26.99 12.61
N ALA A 45 13.34 26.21 12.45
CA ALA A 45 13.50 25.28 11.33
C ALA A 45 12.38 24.24 11.30
N ALA A 46 12.02 23.66 12.45
CA ALA A 46 10.92 22.69 12.56
C ALA A 46 9.58 23.25 12.06
N ARG A 47 9.26 24.51 12.39
CA ARG A 47 8.02 25.18 11.94
C ARG A 47 7.97 25.37 10.43
N TRP A 48 9.05 25.89 9.83
CA TRP A 48 9.12 26.06 8.38
C TRP A 48 9.06 24.71 7.66
N ASN A 49 9.80 23.73 8.15
CA ASN A 49 9.84 22.38 7.58
C ASN A 49 8.47 21.67 7.69
N LEU A 50 7.74 21.84 8.80
CA LEU A 50 6.36 21.35 8.95
C LEU A 50 5.39 22.07 8.01
N ALA A 51 5.50 23.39 7.85
CA ALA A 51 4.63 24.16 6.96
C ALA A 51 4.83 23.77 5.48
N ILE A 52 6.08 23.61 5.05
CA ILE A 52 6.41 23.12 3.70
C ILE A 52 5.95 21.66 3.55
N GLY A 53 6.20 20.80 4.54
CA GLY A 53 5.72 19.42 4.55
C GLY A 53 4.19 19.31 4.43
N ALA A 54 3.44 20.16 5.15
CA ALA A 54 1.98 20.22 5.04
C ALA A 54 1.50 20.65 3.65
N ALA A 55 2.16 21.65 3.03
CA ALA A 55 1.85 22.06 1.65
C ALA A 55 2.14 20.94 0.63
N VAL A 56 3.30 20.27 0.75
CA VAL A 56 3.66 19.13 -0.12
C VAL A 56 2.73 17.92 0.12
N THR A 57 2.20 17.75 1.33
CA THR A 57 1.20 16.71 1.63
C THR A 57 -0.07 16.89 0.81
N VAL A 58 -0.53 18.14 0.59
CA VAL A 58 -1.69 18.40 -0.28
C VAL A 58 -1.43 17.97 -1.73
N ALA A 59 -0.25 18.27 -2.28
CA ALA A 59 0.15 17.81 -3.60
C ALA A 59 0.30 16.26 -3.67
N THR A 60 0.75 15.65 -2.58
CA THR A 60 0.87 14.19 -2.46
C THR A 60 -0.50 13.50 -2.43
N LEU A 61 -1.49 14.09 -1.76
CA LEU A 61 -2.88 13.61 -1.80
C LEU A 61 -3.49 13.80 -3.19
N ALA A 62 -3.26 14.93 -3.86
CA ALA A 62 -3.77 15.18 -5.21
C ALA A 62 -3.19 14.19 -6.25
N THR A 63 -1.88 13.95 -6.20
CA THR A 63 -1.22 12.93 -7.06
C THR A 63 -1.65 11.51 -6.69
N GLY A 64 -1.87 11.22 -5.40
CA GLY A 64 -2.38 9.92 -4.94
C GLY A 64 -3.82 9.66 -5.39
N TRP A 65 -4.69 10.67 -5.33
CA TRP A 65 -6.04 10.60 -5.88
C TRP A 65 -6.05 10.38 -7.39
N SER A 66 -5.17 11.08 -8.13
CA SER A 66 -4.98 10.83 -9.56
C SER A 66 -4.55 9.38 -9.82
N ALA A 67 -3.54 8.88 -9.10
CA ALA A 67 -3.07 7.50 -9.24
C ALA A 67 -4.16 6.46 -8.91
N TYR A 68 -4.95 6.69 -7.86
CA TYR A 68 -6.07 5.82 -7.45
C TYR A 68 -7.10 5.60 -8.57
N ASN A 69 -7.34 6.63 -9.38
CA ASN A 69 -8.34 6.62 -10.45
C ASN A 69 -7.77 6.29 -11.84
N THR A 70 -6.45 6.12 -12.01
CA THR A 70 -5.81 6.01 -13.34
C THR A 70 -4.78 4.91 -13.50
N VAL A 71 -4.14 4.44 -12.43
CA VAL A 71 -3.22 3.29 -12.49
C VAL A 71 -4.06 2.03 -12.71
N ALA A 72 -3.73 1.20 -13.71
CA ALA A 72 -4.41 -0.08 -13.93
C ALA A 72 -4.16 -1.05 -12.76
N HIS A 73 -5.22 -1.70 -12.27
CA HIS A 73 -5.17 -2.56 -11.09
C HIS A 73 -6.32 -3.58 -11.08
N ASP A 74 -6.14 -4.69 -10.36
CA ASP A 74 -7.18 -5.70 -10.14
C ASP A 74 -7.96 -5.45 -8.84
N ALA A 75 -8.95 -6.31 -8.53
CA ALA A 75 -9.79 -6.16 -7.36
C ALA A 75 -9.04 -6.28 -6.02
N ALA A 76 -8.02 -7.16 -5.95
CA ALA A 76 -7.21 -7.34 -4.73
C ALA A 76 -6.34 -6.11 -4.47
N SER A 77 -5.75 -5.57 -5.54
CA SER A 77 -4.97 -4.33 -5.54
C SER A 77 -5.84 -3.13 -5.17
N HIS A 78 -7.07 -3.03 -5.71
CA HIS A 78 -8.02 -1.96 -5.36
C HIS A 78 -8.33 -1.94 -3.86
N ALA A 79 -8.55 -3.12 -3.27
CA ALA A 79 -8.84 -3.24 -1.83
C ALA A 79 -7.67 -2.71 -0.98
N ASN A 80 -6.42 -3.06 -1.31
CA ASN A 80 -5.26 -2.54 -0.59
C ASN A 80 -5.02 -1.04 -0.85
N MET A 81 -5.24 -0.56 -2.07
CA MET A 81 -5.23 0.87 -2.40
C MET A 81 -6.25 1.66 -1.56
N THR A 82 -7.44 1.10 -1.31
CA THR A 82 -8.48 1.72 -0.48
C THR A 82 -8.04 1.82 0.99
N VAL A 83 -7.38 0.77 1.52
CA VAL A 83 -6.82 0.77 2.87
C VAL A 83 -5.68 1.79 2.99
N HIS A 84 -4.76 1.83 2.03
CA HIS A 84 -3.70 2.83 1.95
C HIS A 84 -4.26 4.26 1.90
N LEU A 85 -5.25 4.54 1.04
CA LEU A 85 -5.89 5.85 0.91
C LEU A 85 -6.50 6.33 2.24
N ARG A 86 -7.20 5.45 2.95
CA ARG A 86 -7.77 5.76 4.27
C ARG A 86 -6.69 6.13 5.30
N TRP A 87 -5.58 5.39 5.33
CA TRP A 87 -4.42 5.70 6.18
C TRP A 87 -3.73 7.00 5.77
N ALA A 88 -3.60 7.27 4.47
CA ALA A 88 -3.01 8.51 3.97
C ALA A 88 -3.84 9.75 4.35
N ILE A 89 -5.17 9.68 4.22
CA ILE A 89 -6.08 10.76 4.67
C ILE A 89 -5.98 10.96 6.18
N ALA A 90 -6.05 9.89 6.98
CA ALA A 90 -5.95 9.99 8.44
C ALA A 90 -4.61 10.60 8.89
N THR A 91 -3.50 10.14 8.31
CA THR A 91 -2.15 10.65 8.59
C THR A 91 -2.01 12.11 8.19
N ALA A 92 -2.51 12.50 7.01
CA ALA A 92 -2.49 13.89 6.57
C ALA A 92 -3.29 14.81 7.52
N LEU A 93 -4.47 14.38 7.98
CA LEU A 93 -5.25 15.13 8.96
C LEU A 93 -4.51 15.31 10.30
N VAL A 94 -3.78 14.29 10.78
CA VAL A 94 -2.95 14.41 11.99
C VAL A 94 -1.83 15.44 11.81
N PHE A 95 -1.13 15.46 10.66
CA PHE A 95 -0.08 16.44 10.41
C PHE A 95 -0.61 17.85 10.11
N LEU A 96 -1.78 17.98 9.49
CA LEU A 96 -2.47 19.28 9.34
C LEU A 96 -2.92 19.83 10.70
N ALA A 97 -3.42 18.97 11.59
CA ALA A 97 -3.69 19.34 12.99
C ALA A 97 -2.39 19.75 13.72
N ALA A 98 -1.29 19.01 13.53
CA ALA A 98 0.03 19.37 14.08
C ALA A 98 0.51 20.74 13.57
N ALA A 99 0.35 21.03 12.27
CA ALA A 99 0.66 22.33 11.69
C ALA A 99 -0.21 23.45 12.29
N GLY A 100 -1.50 23.20 12.50
CA GLY A 100 -2.42 24.10 13.21
C GLY A 100 -1.97 24.38 14.65
N VAL A 101 -1.62 23.35 15.42
CA VAL A 101 -1.10 23.53 16.79
C VAL A 101 0.26 24.26 16.78
N ALA A 102 1.16 23.94 15.86
CA ALA A 102 2.44 24.65 15.71
C ALA A 102 2.25 26.14 15.37
N TRP A 103 1.21 26.48 14.61
CA TRP A 103 0.80 27.85 14.34
C TRP A 103 0.22 28.54 15.58
N LEU A 104 -0.61 27.88 16.39
CA LEU A 104 -1.06 28.42 17.68
C LEU A 104 0.14 28.66 18.62
N GLU A 105 1.11 27.75 18.62
CA GLU A 105 2.34 27.85 19.40
C GLU A 105 3.42 28.77 18.78
N ARG A 106 3.13 29.53 17.71
CA ARG A 106 4.12 30.36 16.98
C ARG A 106 4.86 31.41 17.82
N ARG A 107 4.32 31.78 18.99
CA ARG A 107 4.96 32.70 19.94
C ARG A 107 6.00 32.04 20.86
N LYS A 108 6.09 30.70 20.91
CA LYS A 108 7.11 29.99 21.71
C LYS A 108 8.47 30.05 21.01
N VAL A 109 9.45 30.68 21.66
CA VAL A 109 10.81 30.82 21.12
C VAL A 109 11.47 29.46 20.87
N ALA A 110 11.40 28.53 21.83
CA ALA A 110 12.01 27.20 21.73
C ALA A 110 11.10 26.09 22.29
N GLY A 111 11.14 24.93 21.64
CA GLY A 111 10.38 23.73 21.94
C GLY A 111 8.91 23.76 21.51
N ALA A 112 8.29 22.60 21.63
CA ALA A 112 6.87 22.35 21.40
C ALA A 112 6.14 22.02 22.70
N GLY A 113 4.82 22.25 22.75
CA GLY A 113 3.95 21.73 23.80
C GLY A 113 3.66 20.24 23.64
N VAL A 114 3.20 19.61 24.72
CA VAL A 114 2.93 18.16 24.78
C VAL A 114 1.94 17.72 23.70
N VAL A 115 0.89 18.50 23.41
CA VAL A 115 -0.09 18.20 22.35
C VAL A 115 0.57 18.14 20.97
N LEU A 116 1.44 19.11 20.64
CA LEU A 116 2.16 19.12 19.37
C LEU A 116 3.12 17.93 19.27
N LEU A 117 3.86 17.61 20.33
CA LEU A 117 4.76 16.46 20.37
C LEU A 117 4.01 15.13 20.23
N ALA A 118 2.84 14.99 20.87
CA ALA A 118 1.99 13.81 20.74
C ALA A 118 1.44 13.65 19.31
N LEU A 119 0.97 14.73 18.68
CA LEU A 119 0.52 14.73 17.28
C LEU A 119 1.66 14.38 16.31
N LEU A 120 2.86 14.92 16.53
CA LEU A 120 4.04 14.63 15.70
C LEU A 120 4.49 13.18 15.87
N ALA A 121 4.54 12.65 17.10
CA ALA A 121 4.92 11.26 17.35
C ALA A 121 3.89 10.27 16.79
N GLY A 122 2.59 10.48 17.08
CA GLY A 122 1.50 9.65 16.55
C GLY A 122 1.39 9.74 15.03
N GLY A 123 1.52 10.95 14.46
CA GLY A 123 1.58 11.19 13.02
C GLY A 123 2.76 10.48 12.36
N SER A 124 3.95 10.55 12.94
CA SER A 124 5.12 9.82 12.44
C SER A 124 4.90 8.30 12.46
N GLY A 125 4.26 7.75 13.48
CA GLY A 125 3.86 6.33 13.51
C GLY A 125 2.86 5.97 12.42
N ALA A 126 1.80 6.78 12.26
CA ALA A 126 0.79 6.59 11.21
C ALA A 126 1.39 6.73 9.79
N LEU A 127 2.40 7.58 9.62
CA LEU A 127 3.14 7.78 8.38
C LEU A 127 4.01 6.56 8.02
N VAL A 128 4.60 5.88 9.01
CA VAL A 128 5.28 4.60 8.79
C VAL A 128 4.29 3.53 8.31
N VAL A 129 3.11 3.41 8.93
CA VAL A 129 2.06 2.46 8.49
C VAL A 129 1.55 2.81 7.08
N THR A 130 1.32 4.10 6.81
CA THR A 130 0.92 4.58 5.47
C THR A 130 1.97 4.26 4.42
N GLY A 131 3.26 4.48 4.73
CA GLY A 131 4.38 4.14 3.87
C GLY A 131 4.53 2.63 3.63
N TRP A 132 4.31 1.80 4.66
CA TRP A 132 4.28 0.34 4.53
C TRP A 132 3.20 -0.11 3.55
N LEU A 133 1.95 0.37 3.73
CA LEU A 133 0.84 0.06 2.81
C LEU A 133 1.09 0.57 1.38
N GLY A 134 1.79 1.70 1.25
CA GLY A 134 2.23 2.23 -0.06
C GLY A 134 3.30 1.35 -0.71
N GLY A 135 4.25 0.85 0.08
CA GLY A 135 5.22 -0.16 -0.36
C GLY A 135 4.55 -1.48 -0.75
N GLU A 136 3.53 -1.91 -0.01
CA GLU A 136 2.75 -3.11 -0.31
C GLU A 136 2.03 -3.01 -1.66
N ASN A 137 1.43 -1.85 -1.96
CA ASN A 137 0.86 -1.57 -3.29
C ASN A 137 1.88 -1.79 -4.42
N VAL A 138 3.12 -1.30 -4.26
CA VAL A 138 4.15 -1.40 -5.30
C VAL A 138 4.77 -2.82 -5.35
N TYR A 139 5.22 -3.35 -4.22
CA TYR A 139 6.05 -4.56 -4.16
C TYR A 139 5.27 -5.88 -4.05
N ARG A 140 4.06 -5.88 -3.47
CA ARG A 140 3.21 -7.07 -3.39
C ARG A 140 2.14 -7.09 -4.48
N TYR A 141 1.58 -5.93 -4.84
CA TYR A 141 0.53 -5.82 -5.86
C TYR A 141 1.00 -5.30 -7.23
N GLY A 142 2.28 -4.96 -7.39
CA GLY A 142 2.85 -4.57 -8.69
C GLY A 142 2.37 -3.20 -9.22
N LEU A 143 1.80 -2.35 -8.37
CA LEU A 143 1.19 -1.10 -8.80
C LEU A 143 2.25 -0.06 -9.19
N GLY A 144 2.18 0.42 -10.43
CA GLY A 144 3.11 1.43 -10.94
C GLY A 144 4.50 0.91 -11.27
N VAL A 145 4.65 -0.40 -11.49
CA VAL A 145 5.87 -1.00 -12.06
C VAL A 145 5.55 -1.75 -13.34
N MET A 146 6.53 -1.85 -14.25
CA MET A 146 6.42 -2.71 -15.42
C MET A 146 6.55 -4.18 -14.99
N ALA A 147 5.70 -5.04 -15.56
CA ALA A 147 5.84 -6.48 -15.36
C ALA A 147 7.18 -6.97 -15.94
N LEU A 148 7.90 -7.82 -15.18
CA LEU A 148 9.06 -8.53 -15.72
C LEU A 148 8.60 -9.51 -16.82
N PRO A 149 9.44 -9.77 -17.85
CA PRO A 149 9.20 -10.86 -18.79
C PRO A 149 8.94 -12.18 -18.05
N ARG A 150 8.03 -13.01 -18.56
CA ARG A 150 7.73 -14.29 -17.91
C ARG A 150 8.96 -15.19 -18.00
N SER A 151 9.33 -15.83 -16.89
CA SER A 151 10.50 -16.72 -16.79
C SER A 151 10.37 -18.06 -17.56
N GLY A 152 9.46 -18.12 -18.53
CA GLY A 152 9.28 -19.22 -19.49
C GLY A 152 9.54 -18.82 -20.95
N ASP A 153 9.73 -17.53 -21.26
CA ASP A 153 10.02 -17.07 -22.63
C ASP A 153 11.49 -17.32 -23.04
N HIS A 154 12.24 -18.05 -22.21
CA HIS A 154 13.57 -18.56 -22.52
C HIS A 154 13.41 -19.85 -23.33
N VAL A 155 13.52 -19.73 -24.66
CA VAL A 155 13.67 -20.92 -25.51
C VAL A 155 14.98 -21.62 -25.11
N HIS A 156 14.87 -22.68 -24.31
CA HIS A 156 15.97 -23.62 -24.16
C HIS A 156 16.27 -24.18 -25.56
N PRO A 157 17.47 -23.97 -26.13
CA PRO A 157 17.83 -24.63 -27.36
C PRO A 157 17.74 -26.13 -27.11
N ALA A 158 16.93 -26.83 -27.91
CA ALA A 158 16.64 -28.24 -27.69
C ALA A 158 17.95 -29.03 -27.65
N SER A 159 18.34 -29.48 -26.45
CA SER A 159 19.42 -30.45 -26.31
C SER A 159 18.97 -31.71 -27.04
N GLY A 160 19.70 -32.08 -28.10
CA GLY A 160 19.31 -33.12 -29.05
C GLY A 160 18.93 -34.42 -28.37
N GLY A 161 17.63 -34.62 -28.15
CA GLY A 161 17.07 -35.82 -27.57
C GLY A 161 16.80 -36.84 -28.68
N HIS A 162 17.45 -37.99 -28.60
CA HIS A 162 17.13 -39.13 -29.45
C HIS A 162 15.66 -39.54 -29.25
N PRO A 163 14.91 -39.87 -30.32
CA PRO A 163 13.56 -40.38 -30.18
C PRO A 163 13.62 -41.81 -29.62
N HIS A 164 13.17 -41.98 -28.37
CA HIS A 164 12.83 -43.30 -27.84
C HIS A 164 11.36 -43.58 -28.15
N GLU A 165 11.10 -44.39 -29.18
CA GLU A 165 9.81 -45.02 -29.38
C GLU A 165 9.52 -45.98 -28.22
N HIS A 166 8.48 -45.68 -27.45
CA HIS A 166 7.77 -46.66 -26.63
C HIS A 166 6.27 -46.47 -26.82
N GLY A 167 5.73 -47.10 -27.87
CA GLY A 167 4.32 -47.48 -27.85
C GLY A 167 4.13 -48.63 -26.87
N HIS A 168 3.01 -48.61 -26.14
CA HIS A 168 2.22 -49.80 -25.78
C HIS A 168 0.96 -49.32 -25.07
N ASP A 169 -0.18 -49.39 -25.76
CA ASP A 169 -1.48 -49.41 -25.13
C ASP A 169 -1.58 -50.63 -24.20
N HIS A 170 -2.31 -50.53 -23.08
CA HIS A 170 -3.21 -51.60 -22.63
C HIS A 170 -4.19 -51.12 -21.56
N GLU A 171 -5.39 -51.72 -21.60
CA GLU A 171 -6.55 -51.38 -20.79
C GLU A 171 -6.53 -51.96 -19.36
N THR A 172 -7.60 -51.66 -18.62
CA THR A 172 -7.77 -51.83 -17.18
C THR A 172 -8.22 -53.23 -16.72
N ALA A 173 -7.90 -53.50 -15.44
CA ALA A 173 -8.61 -54.36 -14.46
C ALA A 173 -8.43 -55.89 -14.52
N ASP A 174 -7.97 -56.48 -13.40
CA ASP A 174 -8.89 -57.07 -12.41
C ASP A 174 -8.24 -57.24 -11.00
N ALA A 175 -9.05 -57.56 -9.97
CA ALA A 175 -8.74 -57.51 -8.52
C ALA A 175 -8.32 -58.90 -7.90
N PRO A 176 -8.47 -59.25 -6.58
CA PRO A 176 -8.76 -58.50 -5.32
C PRO A 176 -7.96 -58.91 -4.04
N ASN A 177 -8.05 -58.14 -2.94
CA ASN A 177 -8.54 -58.60 -1.60
C ASN A 177 -8.38 -57.56 -0.45
N THR A 178 -9.31 -57.63 0.52
CA THR A 178 -9.55 -56.79 1.72
C THR A 178 -9.07 -57.51 3.01
N PRO A 179 -9.37 -57.09 4.28
CA PRO A 179 -10.11 -55.92 4.83
C PRO A 179 -9.30 -55.18 5.94
N ASP A 180 -9.80 -54.35 6.87
CA ASP A 180 -11.14 -53.80 7.21
C ASP A 180 -10.98 -52.45 7.97
N ALA A 181 -12.04 -51.63 8.04
CA ALA A 181 -12.41 -50.75 9.18
C ALA A 181 -13.63 -49.83 8.84
N ALA A 182 -14.79 -50.16 9.41
CA ALA A 182 -16.00 -49.31 9.52
C ALA A 182 -15.74 -47.97 10.29
N ALA A 183 -16.55 -46.90 10.21
CA ALA A 183 -17.69 -46.51 9.36
C ALA A 183 -18.00 -45.00 9.57
N GLY A 184 -18.80 -44.39 8.69
CA GLY A 184 -19.40 -43.05 8.95
C GLY A 184 -19.56 -42.15 7.72
N LYS A 185 -20.61 -42.36 6.92
CA LYS A 185 -21.05 -41.39 5.90
C LYS A 185 -22.05 -40.39 6.49
N VAL A 186 -21.93 -39.12 6.10
CA VAL A 186 -23.07 -38.19 5.97
C VAL A 186 -23.02 -37.61 4.57
N GLU A 187 -24.19 -37.50 3.94
CA GLU A 187 -24.37 -37.35 2.49
C GLU A 187 -24.79 -35.93 2.12
N THR A 188 -24.05 -35.26 1.23
CA THR A 188 -24.38 -33.93 0.72
C THR A 188 -25.19 -34.02 -0.56
N ARG A 189 -26.44 -33.56 -0.53
CA ARG A 189 -27.37 -33.57 -1.66
C ARG A 189 -27.13 -32.36 -2.61
N PRO A 190 -27.08 -32.52 -3.94
CA PRO A 190 -27.03 -31.40 -4.88
C PRO A 190 -28.35 -30.61 -4.90
N ALA A 191 -28.30 -29.35 -5.35
CA ALA A 191 -29.47 -28.52 -5.63
C ALA A 191 -29.87 -28.63 -7.12
N PRO A 192 -31.17 -28.63 -7.46
CA PRO A 192 -31.65 -28.64 -8.85
C PRO A 192 -31.71 -27.23 -9.48
N ASP A 193 -31.72 -27.21 -10.82
CA ASP A 193 -31.61 -26.02 -11.67
C ASP A 193 -32.80 -25.04 -11.63
N ALA A 194 -32.54 -23.81 -12.10
CA ALA A 194 -33.50 -22.71 -12.16
C ALA A 194 -34.45 -22.78 -13.38
N PRO A 195 -35.71 -22.34 -13.25
CA PRO A 195 -36.60 -22.09 -14.39
C PRO A 195 -36.49 -20.64 -14.93
N SER A 196 -36.68 -20.53 -16.24
CA SER A 196 -36.66 -19.31 -17.05
C SER A 196 -37.77 -18.29 -16.77
N ALA A 197 -37.49 -17.00 -17.02
CA ALA A 197 -38.44 -15.90 -16.96
C ALA A 197 -39.39 -15.84 -18.18
N PRO A 198 -40.62 -15.30 -18.04
CA PRO A 198 -41.44 -14.83 -19.16
C PRO A 198 -41.20 -13.34 -19.46
N HIS A 199 -41.28 -12.98 -20.74
CA HIS A 199 -41.36 -11.59 -21.20
C HIS A 199 -42.83 -11.13 -21.23
N GLU A 200 -43.10 -9.90 -20.81
CA GLU A 200 -44.31 -9.18 -21.22
C GLU A 200 -43.97 -7.75 -21.68
N HIS A 201 -44.61 -7.34 -22.79
CA HIS A 201 -44.65 -5.98 -23.28
C HIS A 201 -46.10 -5.49 -23.17
N ALA A 202 -46.33 -4.24 -22.72
CA ALA A 202 -47.38 -3.37 -23.26
C ALA A 202 -47.38 -1.95 -22.64
N HIS A 203 -47.43 -0.96 -23.53
CA HIS A 203 -47.94 0.42 -23.38
C HIS A 203 -47.35 1.34 -22.30
#